data_AF-A0A929BHE1-F1
#
_entry.id   AF-A0A929BHE1-F1
#
_cell.length_a   1.000
_cell.length_b   1.000
_cell.length_c   1.000
_cell.angle_alpha   90.00
_cell.angle_beta   90.00
_cell.angle_gamma   90.00
#
_symmetry.space_group_name_H-M   'P 1'
#
loop_
_entity.id
_entity.type
_entity.pdbx_description
1 polymer ?
#
loop_
_entity_poly.entity_id
_entity_poly.type
_entity_poly.pdbx_seq_one_letter_code
_entity_poly.pdbx_strand_id
1 'polypeptide(L)'
;MLIENSLKINYTWLKASVIGSLWASIEIILGSFLHNLRIPFAGTLLAILGVSLLVAFSQIWHEKGLFWRSGIICALMKSISPSLIILGPMIGIMYEAILLELFILFFGKNIFAYAIGGMFAISSILIHKLITLLVKYGFDIVTVASNFYYYSLNLLNIKNLSPIYLVLLIVILYNILGLAAALIGYFIGNKCFTSKKPTIPFNKVQFSLHKKIINNNTKKKYSIGLLLLHLLLIASSILIINSNIHYFSVIPAILYIGFCLFKYDVSKKIIKKTGLWVQLFIISALTVIFWNGTQNQFPISLAGVNAAFEMVLRALIIIIGFSAISVEMRNPIIKAIMLKKGFLQLYLSLNLAFSALPSIISNISNSKKIFKNPLKFLTNIIFQADELLKEFQSQSLNNKKIYIVTEDEHKGKTTFVKNLVSILINKGFNINGFIAEAIINKKKLEGYNLINLQNDKTMQIITKEKHDNWMKLGSYYFNPEGFNFGADILNNKNITNSDLIVIDEIGPLELSGKGWYNEINNLLAGNSAPMIWVVRKRIITEVIKKWDLSNYEIFNINLCNVNEVFNKITNVKTA
;
A
#
# COMPACT_ATOMS: atom_id res chain seq x y z
N MET A 1 24.18 3.68 -20.91
CA MET A 1 24.04 2.86 -19.69
C MET A 1 22.61 2.34 -19.65
N LEU A 2 22.41 1.06 -19.96
CA LEU A 2 21.09 0.41 -20.04
C LEU A 2 20.57 0.19 -18.61
N ILE A 3 19.49 0.88 -18.23
CA ILE A 3 18.80 0.65 -16.94
C ILE A 3 17.73 -0.41 -17.19
N GLU A 4 18.08 -1.66 -16.95
CA GLU A 4 17.12 -2.78 -16.97
C GLU A 4 16.48 -2.89 -15.58
N ASN A 5 15.29 -2.32 -15.42
CA ASN A 5 14.44 -2.55 -14.25
C ASN A 5 13.40 -3.61 -14.62
N SER A 6 13.75 -4.89 -14.52
CA SER A 6 12.76 -5.96 -14.67
C SER A 6 11.80 -5.95 -13.47
N LEU A 7 10.70 -5.21 -13.57
CA LEU A 7 9.62 -5.10 -12.57
C LEU A 7 8.72 -6.35 -12.55
N LYS A 8 9.31 -7.54 -12.41
CA LYS A 8 8.55 -8.77 -12.20
C LYS A 8 8.32 -8.93 -10.70
N ILE A 9 7.05 -8.91 -10.28
CA ILE A 9 6.71 -9.22 -8.90
C ILE A 9 6.99 -10.71 -8.65
N ASN A 10 7.68 -11.01 -7.55
CA ASN A 10 7.90 -12.39 -7.13
C ASN A 10 6.55 -13.01 -6.78
N TYR A 11 6.33 -14.26 -7.19
CA TYR A 11 5.10 -14.99 -6.95
C TYR A 11 4.70 -15.06 -5.47
N THR A 12 5.67 -15.13 -4.54
CA THR A 12 5.40 -15.08 -3.10
C THR A 12 4.82 -13.73 -2.65
N TRP A 13 5.32 -12.64 -3.23
CA TRP A 13 4.85 -11.28 -2.96
C TRP A 13 3.47 -11.04 -3.59
N LEU A 14 3.21 -11.64 -4.76
CA LEU A 14 1.91 -11.62 -5.41
C LEU A 14 0.85 -12.34 -4.55
N LYS A 15 1.12 -13.56 -4.07
CA LYS A 15 0.25 -14.26 -3.10
C LYS A 15 0.08 -13.46 -1.80
N ALA A 16 1.17 -12.89 -1.27
CA ALA A 16 1.12 -12.09 -0.06
C ALA A 16 0.23 -10.84 -0.23
N SER A 17 0.22 -10.23 -1.42
CA SER A 17 -0.62 -9.07 -1.74
C SER A 17 -2.10 -9.40 -1.78
N VAL A 18 -2.47 -10.59 -2.27
CA VAL A 18 -3.85 -11.09 -2.20
C VAL A 18 -4.29 -11.23 -0.75
N ILE A 19 -3.56 -12.01 0.05
CA ILE A 19 -3.90 -12.22 1.48
C ILE A 19 -3.90 -10.90 2.24
N GLY A 20 -2.88 -10.06 2.03
CA GLY A 20 -2.76 -8.76 2.68
C GLY A 20 -3.92 -7.83 2.35
N SER A 21 -4.38 -7.81 1.09
CA SER A 21 -5.53 -7.00 0.66
C SER A 21 -6.86 -7.49 1.27
N LEU A 22 -7.07 -8.81 1.33
CA LEU A 22 -8.24 -9.42 1.95
C LEU A 22 -8.24 -9.16 3.46
N TRP A 23 -7.11 -9.37 4.14
CA TRP A 23 -6.97 -9.09 5.57
C TRP A 23 -7.19 -7.59 5.86
N ALA A 24 -6.57 -6.70 5.09
CA ALA A 24 -6.76 -5.25 5.22
C ALA A 24 -8.23 -4.84 5.06
N SER A 25 -8.94 -5.44 4.10
CA SER A 25 -10.36 -5.14 3.87
C SER A 25 -11.22 -5.53 5.08
N ILE A 26 -10.98 -6.69 5.68
CA ILE A 26 -11.64 -7.13 6.93
C ILE A 26 -11.31 -6.13 8.04
N GLU A 27 -10.04 -5.79 8.21
CA GLU A 27 -9.57 -4.83 9.20
C GLU A 27 -10.24 -3.45 9.06
N ILE A 28 -10.41 -2.97 7.83
CA ILE A 28 -11.00 -1.64 7.56
C ILE A 28 -12.53 -1.69 7.78
N ILE A 29 -13.22 -2.69 7.23
CA ILE A 29 -14.69 -2.78 7.26
C ILE A 29 -15.17 -3.16 8.67
N LEU A 30 -14.68 -4.28 9.21
CA LEU A 30 -15.10 -4.72 10.54
C LEU A 30 -14.57 -3.80 11.62
N GLY A 31 -13.33 -3.31 11.49
CA GLY A 31 -12.78 -2.39 12.48
C GLY A 31 -13.59 -1.11 12.59
N SER A 32 -13.94 -0.48 11.46
CA SER A 32 -14.79 0.72 11.48
C SER A 32 -16.19 0.42 12.02
N PHE A 33 -16.78 -0.71 11.64
CA PHE A 33 -18.09 -1.14 12.15
C PHE A 33 -18.11 -1.36 13.67
N LEU A 34 -17.15 -2.13 14.20
CA LEU A 34 -17.03 -2.43 15.63
C LEU A 34 -16.76 -1.15 16.45
N HIS A 35 -15.93 -0.25 15.94
CA HIS A 35 -15.68 1.04 16.58
C HIS A 35 -16.93 1.93 16.60
N ASN A 36 -17.71 1.93 15.52
CA ASN A 36 -18.97 2.68 15.46
C ASN A 36 -20.01 2.14 16.45
N LEU A 37 -20.05 0.81 16.65
CA LEU A 37 -20.91 0.17 17.65
C LEU A 37 -20.37 0.23 19.09
N ARG A 38 -19.15 0.76 19.29
CA ARG A 38 -18.45 0.78 20.58
C ARG A 38 -18.35 -0.60 21.25
N ILE A 39 -18.20 -1.66 20.46
CA ILE A 39 -18.07 -3.03 20.97
C ILE A 39 -16.73 -3.15 21.74
N PRO A 40 -16.74 -3.61 23.00
CA PRO A 40 -15.51 -3.84 23.75
C PRO A 40 -14.69 -4.96 23.11
N PHE A 41 -13.36 -4.90 23.26
CA PHE A 41 -12.43 -5.91 22.72
C PHE A 41 -12.47 -6.10 21.19
N ALA A 42 -12.91 -5.08 20.44
CA ALA A 42 -12.93 -5.12 18.97
C ALA A 42 -11.59 -5.57 18.35
N GLY A 43 -10.45 -5.15 18.93
CA GLY A 43 -9.12 -5.56 18.48
C GLY A 43 -8.87 -7.07 18.64
N THR A 44 -9.34 -7.69 19.73
CA THR A 44 -9.19 -9.14 19.93
C THR A 44 -10.00 -9.91 18.88
N LEU A 45 -11.21 -9.46 18.55
CA LEU A 45 -12.05 -10.11 17.54
C LEU A 45 -11.42 -10.02 16.14
N LEU A 46 -10.84 -8.87 15.81
CA LEU A 46 -10.10 -8.66 14.56
C LEU A 46 -8.87 -9.57 14.47
N ALA A 47 -8.09 -9.70 15.55
CA ALA A 47 -6.94 -10.60 15.60
C ALA A 47 -7.32 -12.08 15.46
N ILE A 48 -8.44 -12.52 16.07
CA ILE A 48 -8.97 -13.88 15.87
C ILE A 48 -9.25 -14.13 14.38
N LEU A 49 -9.87 -13.18 13.69
CA LEU A 49 -10.12 -13.28 12.25
C LEU A 49 -8.82 -13.22 11.43
N GLY A 50 -7.87 -12.37 11.79
CA GLY A 50 -6.57 -12.27 11.13
C GLY A 50 -5.75 -13.56 11.23
N VAL A 51 -5.58 -14.09 12.45
CA VAL A 51 -4.85 -15.34 12.70
C VAL A 51 -5.54 -16.51 12.02
N SER A 52 -6.86 -16.65 12.13
CA SER A 52 -7.60 -17.73 11.46
C SER A 52 -7.47 -17.65 9.94
N LEU A 53 -7.51 -16.45 9.35
CA LEU A 53 -7.31 -16.23 7.92
C LEU A 53 -5.91 -16.62 7.46
N LEU A 54 -4.86 -16.16 8.16
CA LEU A 54 -3.47 -16.49 7.83
C LEU A 54 -3.20 -18.00 7.90
N VAL A 55 -3.66 -18.66 8.97
CA VAL A 55 -3.51 -20.12 9.14
C VAL A 55 -4.26 -20.87 8.05
N ALA A 56 -5.48 -20.43 7.68
CA ALA A 56 -6.25 -21.04 6.60
C ALA A 56 -5.55 -20.94 5.24
N PHE A 57 -4.99 -19.77 4.91
CA PHE A 57 -4.22 -19.62 3.67
C PHE A 57 -2.93 -20.44 3.66
N SER A 58 -2.31 -20.70 4.81
CA SER A 58 -1.14 -21.58 4.90
C SER A 58 -1.40 -23.02 4.45
N GLN A 59 -2.64 -23.48 4.61
CA GLN A 59 -3.06 -24.81 4.16
C GLN A 59 -3.20 -24.89 2.64
N ILE A 60 -3.37 -23.75 1.97
CA ILE A 60 -3.64 -23.68 0.53
C ILE A 60 -2.37 -23.25 -0.22
N TRP A 61 -1.62 -22.30 0.33
CA TRP A 61 -0.39 -21.76 -0.28
C TRP A 61 0.81 -21.98 0.62
N HIS A 62 1.70 -22.87 0.20
CA HIS A 62 2.83 -23.33 1.02
C HIS A 62 4.12 -22.52 0.89
N GLU A 63 4.06 -21.25 0.51
CA GLU A 63 5.25 -20.40 0.39
C GLU A 63 5.88 -20.09 1.77
N LYS A 64 7.20 -19.85 1.80
CA LYS A 64 7.93 -19.39 3.00
C LYS A 64 7.85 -17.88 3.14
N GLY A 65 7.67 -17.36 4.36
CA GLY A 65 7.59 -15.92 4.60
C GLY A 65 6.29 -15.29 4.10
N LEU A 66 5.21 -16.07 3.98
CA LEU A 66 3.95 -15.55 3.48
C LEU A 66 3.30 -14.62 4.51
N PHE A 67 3.40 -14.94 5.81
CA PHE A 67 2.65 -14.25 6.84
C PHE A 67 3.19 -12.86 7.09
N TRP A 68 4.50 -12.71 7.30
CA TRP A 68 5.08 -11.39 7.54
C TRP A 68 4.91 -10.45 6.33
N ARG A 69 4.96 -10.98 5.09
CA ARG A 69 4.71 -10.20 3.87
C ARG A 69 3.26 -9.75 3.77
N SER A 70 2.32 -10.62 4.10
CA SER A 70 0.89 -10.25 4.16
C SER A 70 0.60 -9.26 5.29
N GLY A 71 1.26 -9.42 6.44
CA GLY A 71 1.15 -8.52 7.59
C GLY A 71 1.65 -7.10 7.29
N ILE A 72 2.79 -6.94 6.63
CA ILE A 72 3.28 -5.62 6.24
C ILE A 72 2.36 -4.94 5.22
N ILE A 73 1.84 -5.69 4.24
CA ILE A 73 0.87 -5.16 3.27
C ILE A 73 -0.41 -4.73 3.99
N CYS A 74 -0.96 -5.58 4.86
CA CYS A 74 -2.17 -5.29 5.63
C CYS A 74 -2.00 -4.05 6.53
N ALA A 75 -0.91 -3.99 7.31
CA ALA A 75 -0.60 -2.87 8.19
C ALA A 75 -0.49 -1.56 7.41
N LEU A 76 0.23 -1.56 6.28
CA LEU A 76 0.38 -0.36 5.45
C LEU A 76 -0.94 0.07 4.81
N MET A 77 -1.80 -0.87 4.39
CA MET A 77 -3.15 -0.54 3.90
C MET A 77 -4.05 0.04 4.99
N LYS A 78 -3.96 -0.47 6.23
CA LYS A 78 -4.68 0.09 7.39
C LYS A 78 -4.33 1.55 7.67
N SER A 79 -3.13 1.99 7.28
CA SER A 79 -2.70 3.39 7.43
C SER A 79 -3.55 4.42 6.68
N ILE A 80 -4.27 3.98 5.64
CA ILE A 80 -5.20 4.79 4.84
C ILE A 80 -6.58 4.87 5.50
N SER A 81 -6.87 4.03 6.50
CA SER A 81 -8.16 4.07 7.20
C SER A 81 -8.41 5.45 7.84
N PRO A 82 -9.65 5.94 7.87
CA PRO A 82 -10.00 7.25 8.45
C PRO A 82 -9.81 7.33 9.98
N SER A 83 -9.29 6.28 10.61
CA SER A 83 -9.05 6.23 12.05
C SER A 83 -7.94 7.20 12.48
N LEU A 84 -8.12 7.87 13.62
CA LEU A 84 -7.22 8.96 14.07
C LEU A 84 -5.97 8.48 14.83
N ILE A 85 -5.87 7.19 15.15
CA ILE A 85 -4.75 6.57 15.86
C ILE A 85 -4.30 5.36 15.04
N ILE A 86 -3.38 5.61 14.11
CA ILE A 86 -3.05 4.68 13.03
C ILE A 86 -1.94 3.69 13.41
N LEU A 87 -0.97 4.14 14.21
CA LEU A 87 0.28 3.40 14.45
C LEU A 87 0.09 2.13 15.32
N GLY A 88 -0.77 2.18 16.35
CA GLY A 88 -1.01 1.06 17.26
C GLY A 88 -1.55 -0.20 16.55
N PRO A 89 -2.70 -0.10 15.85
CA PRO A 89 -3.23 -1.23 15.09
C PRO A 89 -2.26 -1.79 14.04
N MET A 90 -1.47 -0.94 13.38
CA MET A 90 -0.44 -1.38 12.42
C MET A 90 0.63 -2.27 13.07
N ILE A 91 1.09 -1.88 14.26
CA ILE A 91 2.06 -2.64 15.04
C ILE A 91 1.46 -3.97 15.51
N GLY A 92 0.20 -3.97 15.95
CA GLY A 92 -0.52 -5.18 16.35
C GLY A 92 -0.60 -6.22 15.22
N ILE A 93 -1.10 -5.82 14.04
CA ILE A 93 -1.16 -6.66 12.83
C ILE A 93 0.22 -7.24 12.49
N MET A 94 1.27 -6.43 12.63
CA MET A 94 2.63 -6.88 12.35
C MET A 94 3.12 -7.92 13.37
N TYR A 95 2.87 -7.70 14.66
CA TYR A 95 3.23 -8.67 15.70
C TYR A 95 2.52 -10.01 15.52
N GLU A 96 1.22 -9.99 15.22
CA GLU A 96 0.45 -11.19 14.94
C GLU A 96 1.08 -12.00 13.79
N ALA A 97 1.42 -11.33 12.69
CA ALA A 97 2.02 -11.96 11.51
C ALA A 97 3.44 -12.48 11.77
N ILE A 98 4.29 -11.70 12.45
CA ILE A 98 5.68 -12.08 12.73
C ILE A 98 5.75 -13.24 13.72
N LEU A 99 4.97 -13.20 14.80
CA LEU A 99 4.96 -14.28 15.79
C LEU A 99 4.48 -15.57 15.16
N LEU A 100 3.39 -15.52 14.39
CA LEU A 100 2.88 -16.69 13.69
C LEU A 100 3.91 -17.28 12.72
N GLU A 101 4.61 -16.45 11.93
CA GLU A 101 5.70 -16.91 11.05
C GLU A 101 6.87 -17.51 11.85
N LEU A 102 7.29 -16.87 12.94
CA LEU A 102 8.41 -17.30 13.77
C LEU A 102 8.20 -18.73 14.29
N PHE A 103 7.02 -19.02 14.86
CA PHE A 103 6.72 -20.36 15.37
C PHE A 103 6.68 -21.41 14.26
N ILE A 104 6.22 -21.06 13.06
CA ILE A 104 6.22 -21.97 11.91
C ILE A 104 7.63 -22.20 11.36
N LEU A 105 8.50 -21.18 11.41
CA LEU A 105 9.90 -21.32 11.03
C LEU A 105 10.64 -22.28 11.97
N PHE A 106 10.36 -22.23 13.28
CA PHE A 106 11.00 -23.08 14.28
C PHE A 106 10.44 -24.51 14.30
N PHE A 107 9.11 -24.68 14.29
CA PHE A 107 8.47 -25.99 14.49
C PHE A 107 7.98 -26.63 13.18
N GLY A 108 8.13 -25.96 12.04
CA GLY A 108 7.63 -26.41 10.75
C GLY A 108 6.12 -26.16 10.54
N LYS A 109 5.57 -26.64 9.42
CA LYS A 109 4.15 -26.51 9.07
C LYS A 109 3.33 -27.68 9.60
N ASN A 110 3.10 -27.71 10.91
CA ASN A 110 2.23 -28.69 11.56
C ASN A 110 1.19 -28.00 12.45
N ILE A 111 0.14 -28.74 12.84
CA ILE A 111 -0.95 -28.21 13.68
C ILE A 111 -0.44 -27.61 15.00
N PHE A 112 0.62 -28.20 15.55
CA PHE A 112 1.26 -27.75 16.80
C PHE A 112 1.89 -26.35 16.64
N ALA A 113 2.63 -26.11 15.56
CA ALA A 113 3.23 -24.82 15.24
C ALA A 113 2.16 -23.74 15.01
N TYR A 114 1.07 -24.08 14.30
CA TYR A 114 -0.06 -23.17 14.11
C TYR A 114 -0.75 -22.84 15.43
N ALA A 115 -0.96 -23.84 16.31
CA ALA A 115 -1.57 -23.68 17.62
C ALA A 115 -0.76 -22.73 18.51
N ILE A 116 0.53 -23.01 18.70
CA ILE A 116 1.43 -22.16 19.51
C ILE A 116 1.56 -20.78 18.88
N GLY A 117 1.76 -20.70 17.57
CA GLY A 117 1.84 -19.43 16.87
C GLY A 117 0.58 -18.58 17.05
N GLY A 118 -0.61 -19.20 17.01
CA GLY A 118 -1.88 -18.52 17.28
C GLY A 118 -2.03 -18.05 18.72
N MET A 119 -1.63 -18.87 19.70
CA MET A 119 -1.62 -18.50 21.12
C MET A 119 -0.78 -17.24 21.36
N PHE A 120 0.47 -17.24 20.88
CA PHE A 120 1.37 -16.10 21.03
C PHE A 120 0.94 -14.89 20.20
N ALA A 121 0.43 -15.08 18.98
CA ALA A 121 -0.06 -13.99 18.15
C ALA A 121 -1.20 -13.23 18.83
N ILE A 122 -2.21 -13.91 19.38
CA ILE A 122 -3.32 -13.24 20.07
C ILE A 122 -2.87 -12.68 21.43
N SER A 123 -2.05 -13.41 22.18
CA SER A 123 -1.51 -12.92 23.46
C SER A 123 -0.61 -11.68 23.28
N SER A 124 -0.02 -11.46 22.10
CA SER A 124 0.75 -10.25 21.81
C SER A 124 -0.06 -8.95 21.94
N ILE A 125 -1.39 -9.02 21.81
CA ILE A 125 -2.31 -7.90 22.02
C ILE A 125 -2.24 -7.39 23.46
N LEU A 126 -2.16 -8.32 24.43
CA LEU A 126 -2.01 -7.97 25.85
C LEU A 126 -0.68 -7.28 26.09
N ILE A 127 0.41 -7.86 25.55
CA ILE A 127 1.76 -7.30 25.67
C ILE A 127 1.82 -5.89 25.06
N HIS A 128 1.27 -5.71 23.85
CA HIS A 128 1.21 -4.41 23.20
C HIS A 128 0.38 -3.40 24.01
N LYS A 129 -0.75 -3.82 24.59
CA LYS A 129 -1.58 -2.96 25.44
C LYS A 129 -0.86 -2.56 26.73
N LEU A 130 -0.15 -3.50 27.37
CA LEU A 130 0.67 -3.24 28.56
C LEU A 130 1.80 -2.27 28.25
N ILE A 131 2.59 -2.51 27.18
CA ILE A 131 3.65 -1.61 26.75
C ILE A 131 3.08 -0.22 26.45
N THR A 132 1.94 -0.14 25.77
CA THR A 132 1.30 1.15 25.45
C THR A 132 0.87 1.90 26.71
N LEU A 133 0.35 1.21 27.72
CA LEU A 133 -0.01 1.80 29.01
C LEU A 133 1.22 2.28 29.77
N LEU A 134 2.28 1.47 29.86
CA LEU A 134 3.54 1.83 30.52
C LEU A 134 4.24 3.00 29.84
N VAL A 135 4.24 3.03 28.50
CA VAL A 135 4.79 4.16 27.74
C VAL A 135 3.98 5.42 28.02
N LYS A 136 2.63 5.36 28.01
CA LYS A 136 1.76 6.52 28.22
C LYS A 136 1.75 7.06 29.65
N TYR A 137 1.66 6.18 30.63
CA TYR A 137 1.39 6.53 32.04
C TYR A 137 2.55 6.20 32.98
N GLY A 138 3.66 5.64 32.49
CA GLY A 138 4.78 5.24 33.33
C GLY A 138 4.50 4.00 34.18
N PHE A 139 5.43 3.70 35.10
CA PHE A 139 5.30 2.59 36.03
C PHE A 139 4.29 2.87 37.14
N ASP A 140 3.98 4.14 37.39
CA ASP A 140 3.02 4.59 38.39
C ASP A 140 1.62 3.99 38.18
N ILE A 141 1.24 3.70 36.92
CA ILE A 141 -0.04 3.05 36.61
C ILE A 141 -0.13 1.64 37.20
N VAL A 142 1.01 0.94 37.34
CA VAL A 142 1.08 -0.41 37.92
C VAL A 142 0.82 -0.33 39.43
N THR A 143 1.36 0.69 40.10
CA THR A 143 1.12 0.97 41.52
C THR A 143 -0.37 1.24 41.76
N VAL A 144 -0.95 2.15 40.98
CA VAL A 144 -2.38 2.51 41.08
C VAL A 144 -3.28 1.30 40.79
N ALA A 145 -2.97 0.52 39.75
CA ALA A 145 -3.73 -0.70 39.43
C ALA A 145 -3.64 -1.76 40.54
N SER A 146 -2.46 -1.93 41.15
CA SER A 146 -2.26 -2.87 42.26
C SER A 146 -3.04 -2.45 43.49
N ASN A 147 -3.02 -1.16 43.84
CA ASN A 147 -3.76 -0.62 44.98
C ASN A 147 -5.28 -0.70 44.76
N PHE A 148 -5.75 -0.41 43.54
CA PHE A 148 -7.15 -0.60 43.16
C PHE A 148 -7.59 -2.07 43.25
N TYR A 149 -6.72 -2.99 42.85
CA TYR A 149 -6.98 -4.43 42.96
C TYR A 149 -7.11 -4.88 44.42
N TYR A 150 -6.19 -4.49 45.30
CA TYR A 150 -6.29 -4.82 46.73
C TYR A 150 -7.52 -4.19 47.39
N TYR A 151 -7.89 -2.97 47.00
CA TYR A 151 -9.15 -2.35 47.42
C TYR A 151 -10.37 -3.18 46.98
N SER A 152 -10.38 -3.66 45.74
CA SER A 152 -11.46 -4.50 45.22
C SER A 152 -11.56 -5.85 45.95
N LEU A 153 -10.44 -6.46 46.33
CA LEU A 153 -10.44 -7.69 47.12
C LEU A 153 -11.00 -7.47 48.53
N ASN A 154 -10.65 -6.35 49.17
CA ASN A 154 -11.19 -6.00 50.47
C ASN A 154 -12.71 -5.81 50.42
N LEU A 155 -13.24 -5.20 49.34
CA LEU A 155 -14.69 -5.07 49.14
C LEU A 155 -15.41 -6.42 48.95
N LEU A 156 -14.74 -7.39 48.32
CA LEU A 156 -15.28 -8.73 48.09
C LEU A 156 -15.05 -9.69 49.27
N ASN A 157 -14.44 -9.23 50.38
CA ASN A 157 -14.01 -10.04 51.51
C ASN A 157 -13.09 -11.22 51.14
N ILE A 158 -12.36 -11.11 50.03
CA ILE A 158 -11.41 -12.14 49.58
C ILE A 158 -10.04 -11.82 50.17
N LYS A 159 -9.56 -12.67 51.08
CA LYS A 159 -8.24 -12.52 51.68
C LYS A 159 -7.17 -13.17 50.80
N ASN A 160 -6.04 -12.48 50.62
CA ASN A 160 -4.77 -13.03 50.10
C ASN A 160 -4.80 -13.59 48.67
N LEU A 161 -5.41 -12.90 47.71
CA LEU A 161 -5.20 -13.22 46.28
C LEU A 161 -4.18 -12.24 45.69
N SER A 162 -3.07 -12.73 45.16
CA SER A 162 -2.07 -11.86 44.52
C SER A 162 -2.53 -11.42 43.11
N PRO A 163 -2.24 -10.16 42.68
CA PRO A 163 -2.64 -9.64 41.36
C PRO A 163 -2.19 -10.51 40.17
N ILE A 164 -1.11 -11.27 40.33
CA ILE A 164 -0.56 -12.14 39.30
C ILE A 164 -1.55 -13.22 38.83
N TYR A 165 -2.45 -13.71 39.70
CA TYR A 165 -3.45 -14.71 39.31
C TYR A 165 -4.48 -14.15 38.33
N LEU A 166 -4.86 -12.88 38.49
CA LEU A 166 -5.76 -12.21 37.55
C LEU A 166 -5.07 -12.00 36.20
N VAL A 167 -3.79 -11.60 36.22
CA VAL A 167 -2.99 -11.49 34.99
C VAL A 167 -2.87 -12.85 34.30
N LEU A 168 -2.57 -13.91 35.05
CA LEU A 168 -2.47 -15.27 34.54
C LEU A 168 -3.78 -15.75 33.93
N LEU A 169 -4.92 -15.48 34.57
CA LEU A 169 -6.24 -15.81 34.05
C LEU A 169 -6.53 -15.11 32.71
N ILE A 170 -6.18 -13.82 32.60
CA ILE A 170 -6.32 -13.08 31.33
C ILE A 170 -5.41 -13.68 30.25
N VAL A 171 -4.16 -14.02 30.58
CA VAL A 171 -3.23 -14.65 29.65
C VAL A 171 -3.74 -16.01 29.18
N ILE A 172 -4.28 -16.84 30.09
CA ILE A 172 -4.88 -18.14 29.75
C ILE A 172 -6.05 -17.94 28.80
N LEU A 173 -6.96 -16.99 29.07
CA LEU A 173 -8.09 -16.71 28.18
C LEU A 173 -7.63 -16.30 26.77
N TYR A 174 -6.62 -15.43 26.66
CA TYR A 174 -6.09 -15.02 25.35
C TYR A 174 -5.39 -16.17 24.62
N ASN A 175 -4.68 -17.03 25.33
CA ASN A 175 -4.09 -18.24 24.76
C ASN A 175 -5.17 -19.21 24.25
N ILE A 176 -6.27 -19.42 24.99
CA ILE A 176 -7.41 -20.24 24.54
C ILE A 176 -8.01 -19.65 23.26
N LEU A 177 -8.21 -18.34 23.20
CA LEU A 177 -8.70 -17.67 22.00
C LEU A 177 -7.73 -17.83 20.81
N GLY A 178 -6.43 -17.72 21.05
CA GLY A 178 -5.38 -17.92 20.05
C GLY A 178 -5.33 -19.35 19.51
N LEU A 179 -5.43 -20.34 20.39
CA LEU A 179 -5.54 -21.75 20.03
C LEU A 179 -6.78 -21.99 19.17
N ALA A 180 -7.94 -21.50 19.61
CA ALA A 180 -9.19 -21.63 18.89
C ALA A 180 -9.12 -20.98 17.50
N ALA A 181 -8.57 -19.77 17.38
CA ALA A 181 -8.39 -19.07 16.11
C ALA A 181 -7.51 -19.87 15.13
N ALA A 182 -6.39 -20.42 15.61
CA ALA A 182 -5.50 -21.24 14.80
C ALA A 182 -6.17 -22.55 14.34
N LEU A 183 -6.88 -23.24 15.24
CA LEU A 183 -7.61 -24.46 14.89
C LEU A 183 -8.72 -24.21 13.87
N ILE A 184 -9.50 -23.14 14.07
CA ILE A 184 -10.53 -22.71 13.11
C ILE A 184 -9.89 -22.48 11.73
N GLY A 185 -8.79 -21.73 11.68
CA GLY A 185 -8.06 -21.49 10.43
C GLY A 185 -7.58 -22.79 9.78
N TYR A 186 -6.99 -23.69 10.55
CA TYR A 186 -6.46 -24.97 10.07
C TYR A 186 -7.56 -25.85 9.46
N PHE A 187 -8.67 -26.04 10.16
CA PHE A 187 -9.77 -26.88 9.67
C PHE A 187 -10.48 -26.26 8.47
N ILE A 188 -10.71 -24.94 8.46
CA ILE A 188 -11.29 -24.25 7.31
C ILE A 188 -10.38 -24.37 6.08
N GLY A 189 -9.08 -24.12 6.25
CA GLY A 189 -8.11 -24.20 5.17
C GLY A 189 -8.07 -25.59 4.54
N ASN A 190 -8.00 -26.65 5.36
CA ASN A 190 -8.02 -28.04 4.88
C ASN A 190 -9.34 -28.42 4.21
N LYS A 191 -10.48 -27.94 4.74
CA LYS A 191 -11.79 -28.15 4.11
C LYS A 191 -11.87 -27.48 2.74
N CYS A 192 -11.38 -26.25 2.62
CA CYS A 192 -11.32 -25.52 1.35
C CYS A 192 -10.38 -26.18 0.35
N PHE A 193 -9.24 -26.71 0.80
CA PHE A 193 -8.27 -27.42 -0.03
C PHE A 193 -8.86 -28.71 -0.65
N THR A 194 -9.66 -29.44 0.13
CA THR A 194 -10.28 -30.72 -0.31
C THR A 194 -11.58 -30.54 -1.08
N SER A 195 -12.29 -29.42 -0.88
CA SER A 195 -13.58 -29.17 -1.53
C SER A 195 -13.46 -28.74 -3.00
N LYS A 196 -14.41 -29.16 -3.85
CA LYS A 196 -14.56 -28.62 -5.21
C LYS A 196 -14.82 -27.10 -5.12
N LYS A 197 -13.99 -26.31 -5.81
CA LYS A 197 -14.08 -24.85 -5.80
C LYS A 197 -15.43 -24.40 -6.37
N PRO A 198 -16.31 -23.76 -5.57
CA PRO A 198 -17.51 -23.16 -6.11
C PRO A 198 -17.11 -21.98 -7.02
N THR A 199 -17.74 -21.87 -8.19
CA THR A 199 -17.60 -20.69 -9.04
C THR A 199 -18.36 -19.53 -8.40
N ILE A 200 -17.66 -18.76 -7.56
CA ILE A 200 -18.21 -17.52 -7.00
C ILE A 200 -17.94 -16.41 -8.02
N PRO A 201 -18.95 -15.70 -8.54
CA PRO A 201 -18.72 -14.57 -9.42
C PRO A 201 -18.00 -13.48 -8.62
N PHE A 202 -16.72 -13.27 -8.91
CA PHE A 202 -16.00 -12.10 -8.47
C PHE A 202 -16.25 -11.00 -9.50
N ASN A 203 -16.78 -9.85 -9.07
CA ASN A 203 -16.84 -8.69 -9.94
C ASN A 203 -15.42 -8.35 -10.38
N LYS A 204 -15.17 -8.37 -11.70
CA LYS A 204 -13.85 -8.05 -12.27
C LYS A 204 -13.31 -6.79 -11.61
N VAL A 205 -12.08 -6.85 -11.11
CA VAL A 205 -11.44 -5.66 -10.53
C VAL A 205 -11.37 -4.60 -11.63
N GLN A 206 -12.17 -3.53 -11.48
CA GLN A 206 -11.97 -2.33 -12.28
C GLN A 206 -10.72 -1.64 -11.77
N PHE A 207 -9.60 -1.99 -12.40
CA PHE A 207 -8.34 -1.29 -12.20
C PHE A 207 -8.46 0.11 -12.77
N SER A 208 -8.96 1.05 -11.98
CA SER A 208 -8.93 2.45 -12.36
C SER A 208 -7.47 2.87 -12.48
N LEU A 209 -7.07 3.34 -13.66
CA LEU A 209 -5.81 4.04 -13.91
C LEU A 209 -5.70 5.19 -12.90
N HIS A 210 -5.01 4.91 -11.79
CA HIS A 210 -4.26 5.73 -10.85
C HIS A 210 -4.49 7.26 -10.80
N LYS A 211 -5.71 7.78 -11.00
CA LYS A 211 -5.94 9.24 -11.06
C LYS A 211 -6.59 9.85 -9.83
N LYS A 212 -7.16 9.06 -8.91
CA LYS A 212 -8.00 9.63 -7.83
C LYS A 212 -7.53 9.44 -6.39
N ILE A 213 -6.66 8.47 -6.09
CA ILE A 213 -6.37 8.12 -4.68
C ILE A 213 -5.13 8.87 -4.14
N ILE A 214 -4.22 9.34 -4.99
CA ILE A 214 -2.94 9.93 -4.55
C ILE A 214 -2.92 11.47 -4.64
N ASN A 215 -3.80 12.08 -5.45
CA ASN A 215 -3.75 13.52 -5.70
C ASN A 215 -4.48 14.40 -4.67
N ASN A 216 -5.12 13.82 -3.66
CA ASN A 216 -5.72 14.60 -2.58
C ASN A 216 -4.69 14.86 -1.47
N ASN A 217 -4.08 16.05 -1.54
CA ASN A 217 -3.28 16.77 -0.52
C ASN A 217 -1.80 17.00 -0.84
N THR A 218 -1.46 17.39 -2.06
CA THR A 218 -0.14 17.97 -2.39
C THR A 218 0.09 19.37 -1.80
N LYS A 219 -0.86 19.94 -1.03
CA LYS A 219 -0.69 21.24 -0.36
C LYS A 219 0.00 21.18 1.01
N LYS A 220 0.28 20.00 1.59
CA LYS A 220 1.00 19.90 2.88
C LYS A 220 2.46 19.52 2.67
N LYS A 221 3.38 20.36 3.14
CA LYS A 221 4.83 20.12 3.14
C LYS A 221 5.16 19.10 4.24
N TYR A 222 5.69 17.94 3.85
CA TYR A 222 6.18 16.90 4.76
C TYR A 222 7.71 17.00 4.89
N SER A 223 8.29 16.65 6.05
CA SER A 223 9.75 16.65 6.25
C SER A 223 10.23 15.47 7.08
N ILE A 224 11.22 14.74 6.55
CA ILE A 224 11.92 13.65 7.26
C ILE A 224 12.70 14.19 8.47
N GLY A 225 13.26 15.41 8.37
CA GLY A 225 13.95 16.03 9.49
C GLY A 225 13.02 16.27 10.68
N LEU A 226 11.76 16.64 10.43
CA LEU A 226 10.75 16.79 11.47
C LEU A 226 10.36 15.45 12.09
N LEU A 227 10.26 14.39 11.29
CA LEU A 227 9.97 13.05 11.80
C LEU A 227 11.02 12.61 12.82
N LEU A 228 12.32 12.74 12.48
CA LEU A 228 13.41 12.43 13.40
C LEU A 228 13.41 13.35 14.63
N LEU A 229 13.14 14.64 14.44
CA LEU A 229 13.01 15.61 15.53
C LEU A 229 11.89 15.23 16.50
N HIS A 230 10.72 14.81 16.02
CA HIS A 230 9.61 14.36 16.88
C HIS A 230 9.99 13.13 17.70
N LEU A 231 10.68 12.15 17.11
CA LEU A 231 11.15 10.97 17.84
C LEU A 231 12.12 11.37 18.97
N LEU A 232 13.08 12.24 18.66
CA LEU A 232 14.04 12.75 19.65
C LEU A 232 13.37 13.59 20.75
N LEU A 233 12.42 14.45 20.40
CA LEU A 233 11.70 15.30 21.35
C LEU A 233 10.79 14.49 22.27
N ILE A 234 10.11 13.46 21.77
CA ILE A 234 9.31 12.56 22.61
C ILE A 234 10.23 11.79 23.57
N ALA A 235 11.31 11.20 23.06
CA ALA A 235 12.25 10.43 23.89
C ALA A 235 12.89 11.29 24.98
N SER A 236 13.39 12.48 24.63
CA SER A 236 13.96 13.42 25.59
C SER A 236 12.93 13.90 26.62
N SER A 237 11.70 14.22 26.20
CA SER A 237 10.64 14.63 27.12
C SER A 237 10.29 13.52 28.13
N ILE A 238 10.24 12.26 27.70
CA ILE A 238 9.97 11.12 28.58
C ILE A 238 11.11 10.95 29.60
N LEU A 239 12.37 11.05 29.16
CA LEU A 239 13.53 10.95 30.04
C LEU A 239 13.57 12.07 31.09
N ILE A 240 13.25 13.30 30.70
CA ILE A 240 13.21 14.46 31.61
C ILE A 240 12.08 14.31 32.63
N ILE A 241 10.89 13.88 32.21
CA ILE A 241 9.77 13.61 33.13
C ILE A 241 10.12 12.52 34.14
N ASN A 242 10.92 11.53 33.74
CA ASN A 242 11.34 10.43 34.61
C ASN A 242 12.51 10.79 35.54
N SER A 243 13.03 12.03 35.47
CA SER A 243 14.11 12.51 36.33
C SER A 243 13.55 13.25 37.54
N ASN A 244 14.30 13.32 38.65
CA ASN A 244 13.91 14.02 39.89
C ASN A 244 13.70 15.54 39.74
N ILE A 245 13.82 16.09 38.52
CA ILE A 245 13.68 17.51 38.20
C ILE A 245 12.29 17.77 37.60
N HIS A 246 11.25 17.35 38.32
CA HIS A 246 9.86 17.28 37.83
C HIS A 246 9.33 18.63 37.31
N TYR A 247 9.60 19.74 38.01
CA TYR A 247 9.09 21.07 37.63
C TYR A 247 9.70 21.63 36.34
N PHE A 248 10.94 21.27 36.01
CA PHE A 248 11.59 21.73 34.78
C PHE A 248 11.09 20.98 33.53
N SER A 249 10.45 19.82 33.70
CA SER A 249 9.90 19.03 32.59
C SER A 249 8.67 19.68 31.92
N VAL A 250 7.97 20.58 32.63
CA VAL A 250 6.70 21.17 32.19
C VAL A 250 6.88 22.15 31.04
N ILE A 251 7.90 23.00 31.10
CA ILE A 251 8.18 24.02 30.08
C ILE A 251 8.45 23.39 28.69
N PRO A 252 9.42 22.46 28.52
CA PRO A 252 9.66 21.83 27.23
C PRO A 252 8.46 21.02 26.74
N ALA A 253 7.71 20.38 27.65
CA ALA A 253 6.49 19.66 27.30
C ALA A 253 5.42 20.57 26.71
N ILE A 254 5.15 21.73 27.33
CA ILE A 254 4.18 22.71 26.84
C ILE A 254 4.62 23.29 25.50
N LEU A 255 5.90 23.65 25.35
CA LEU A 255 6.45 24.15 24.09
C LEU A 255 6.29 23.13 22.96
N TYR A 256 6.59 21.86 23.23
CA TYR A 256 6.44 20.79 22.25
C TYR A 256 4.98 20.56 21.87
N ILE A 257 4.08 20.49 22.86
CA ILE A 257 2.64 20.36 22.65
C ILE A 257 2.11 21.54 21.83
N GLY A 258 2.49 22.77 22.18
CA GLY A 258 2.13 23.99 21.46
C GLY A 258 2.60 23.97 20.00
N PHE A 259 3.86 23.58 19.75
CA PHE A 259 4.40 23.41 18.40
C PHE A 259 3.59 22.40 17.57
N CYS A 260 3.30 21.22 18.15
CA CYS A 260 2.53 20.19 17.47
C CYS A 260 1.10 20.64 17.18
N LEU A 261 0.46 21.36 18.12
CA LEU A 261 -0.88 21.88 17.92
C LEU A 261 -0.92 22.99 16.89
N PHE A 262 0.07 23.87 16.83
CA PHE A 262 0.13 24.91 15.81
C PHE A 262 0.24 24.31 14.40
N LYS A 263 1.13 23.32 14.24
CA LYS A 263 1.52 22.75 12.94
C LYS A 263 0.59 21.66 12.41
N TYR A 264 0.03 20.81 13.27
CA TYR A 264 -0.70 19.61 12.85
C TYR A 264 -2.19 19.66 13.20
N ASP A 265 -3.06 19.76 12.19
CA ASP A 265 -4.52 19.76 12.38
C ASP A 265 -5.04 18.47 13.03
N VAL A 266 -4.37 17.34 12.80
CA VAL A 266 -4.73 16.06 13.42
C VAL A 266 -4.59 16.15 14.94
N SER A 267 -3.50 16.74 15.43
CA SER A 267 -3.27 16.99 16.85
C SER A 267 -4.36 17.89 17.44
N LYS A 268 -4.76 18.97 16.74
CA LYS A 268 -5.88 19.84 17.16
C LYS A 268 -7.20 19.06 17.28
N LYS A 269 -7.51 18.20 16.30
CA LYS A 269 -8.74 17.39 16.30
C LYS A 269 -8.76 16.39 17.46
N ILE A 270 -7.62 15.82 17.84
CA ILE A 270 -7.53 14.87 18.95
C ILE A 270 -7.83 15.55 20.29
N ILE A 271 -7.24 16.73 20.54
CA ILE A 271 -7.51 17.49 21.79
C ILE A 271 -8.98 17.88 21.93
N LYS A 272 -9.67 18.18 20.82
CA LYS A 272 -11.10 18.51 20.84
C LYS A 272 -12.01 17.33 21.20
N LYS A 273 -11.50 16.10 21.25
CA LYS A 273 -12.31 14.93 21.60
C LYS A 273 -12.54 14.86 23.11
N THR A 274 -13.80 14.92 23.50
CA THR A 274 -14.24 14.77 24.91
C THR A 274 -13.78 13.46 25.53
N GLY A 275 -13.75 12.36 24.75
CA GLY A 275 -13.32 11.05 25.25
C GLY A 275 -11.88 11.00 25.75
N LEU A 276 -10.96 11.83 25.21
CA LEU A 276 -9.58 11.91 25.70
C LEU A 276 -9.55 12.49 27.13
N TRP A 277 -10.25 13.60 27.33
CA TRP A 277 -10.30 14.29 28.62
C TRP A 277 -10.99 13.46 29.70
N VAL A 278 -12.06 12.74 29.34
CA VAL A 278 -12.71 11.79 30.24
C VAL A 278 -11.73 10.69 30.67
N GLN A 279 -10.96 10.13 29.74
CA GLN A 279 -9.96 9.10 30.06
C GLN A 279 -8.85 9.65 30.99
N LEU A 280 -8.31 10.83 30.69
CA LEU A 280 -7.27 11.47 31.50
C LEU A 280 -7.79 11.82 32.90
N PHE A 281 -9.04 12.32 32.99
CA PHE A 281 -9.69 12.63 34.25
C PHE A 281 -9.89 11.37 35.11
N ILE A 282 -10.43 10.29 34.54
CA ILE A 282 -10.62 9.02 35.25
C ILE A 282 -9.29 8.50 35.79
N ILE A 283 -8.24 8.48 34.97
CA ILE A 283 -6.92 7.99 35.39
C ILE A 283 -6.35 8.89 36.49
N SER A 284 -6.45 10.21 36.35
CA SER A 284 -5.98 11.15 37.36
C SER A 284 -6.72 10.97 38.69
N ALA A 285 -8.04 10.83 38.65
CA ALA A 285 -8.87 10.60 39.83
C ALA A 285 -8.49 9.28 40.52
N LEU A 286 -8.36 8.19 39.75
CA LEU A 286 -7.91 6.90 40.28
C LEU A 286 -6.51 7.01 40.90
N THR A 287 -5.58 7.71 40.25
CA THR A 287 -4.23 7.89 40.77
C THR A 287 -4.25 8.66 42.09
N VAL A 288 -4.95 9.79 42.17
CA VAL A 288 -5.04 10.60 43.40
C VAL A 288 -5.64 9.80 44.56
N ILE A 289 -6.68 9.02 44.28
CA ILE A 289 -7.41 8.22 45.27
C ILE A 289 -6.57 7.02 45.75
N PHE A 290 -5.96 6.28 44.83
CA PHE A 290 -5.35 4.99 45.13
C PHE A 290 -3.83 5.04 45.31
N TRP A 291 -3.19 6.22 45.27
CA TRP A 291 -1.73 6.33 45.41
C TRP A 291 -1.18 5.75 46.72
N ASN A 292 -1.75 6.13 47.86
CA ASN A 292 -1.27 5.74 49.20
C ASN A 292 -1.85 4.40 49.71
N GLY A 293 -2.54 3.64 48.86
CA GLY A 293 -3.15 2.36 49.23
C GLY A 293 -4.36 2.50 50.17
N THR A 294 -4.88 1.36 50.63
CA THR A 294 -6.14 1.26 51.40
C THR A 294 -6.00 1.59 52.90
N GLN A 295 -4.85 2.09 53.35
CA GLN A 295 -4.55 2.27 54.77
C GLN A 295 -5.28 3.48 55.39
N ASN A 296 -5.66 4.47 54.59
CA ASN A 296 -6.46 5.60 55.06
C ASN A 296 -7.77 5.66 54.28
N GLN A 297 -8.88 5.93 54.95
CA GLN A 297 -10.16 6.25 54.31
C GLN A 297 -10.00 7.57 53.52
N PHE A 298 -9.61 7.47 52.24
CA PHE A 298 -9.56 8.53 51.23
C PHE A 298 -8.92 9.89 51.61
N PRO A 299 -7.68 10.00 52.12
CA PRO A 299 -6.98 11.27 52.09
C PRO A 299 -6.39 11.48 50.69
N ILE A 300 -6.86 12.54 50.02
CA ILE A 300 -6.25 13.07 48.80
C ILE A 300 -4.77 13.35 49.11
N SER A 301 -3.86 12.60 48.49
CA SER A 301 -2.42 12.72 48.74
C SER A 301 -1.76 13.68 47.75
N LEU A 302 -0.92 14.58 48.25
CA LEU A 302 -0.15 15.49 47.39
C LEU A 302 0.76 14.71 46.41
N ALA A 303 1.31 13.59 46.87
CA ALA A 303 2.09 12.69 46.03
C ALA A 303 1.25 12.07 44.89
N GLY A 304 0.00 11.69 45.17
CA GLY A 304 -0.93 11.19 44.14
C GLY A 304 -1.32 12.26 43.12
N VAL A 305 -1.44 13.52 43.53
CA VAL A 305 -1.66 14.65 42.61
C VAL A 305 -0.46 14.85 41.68
N ASN A 306 0.76 14.80 42.21
CA ASN A 306 1.98 14.92 41.41
C ASN A 306 2.10 13.75 40.40
N ALA A 307 1.88 12.52 40.85
CA ALA A 307 1.88 11.35 39.97
C ALA A 307 0.80 11.45 38.89
N ALA A 308 -0.41 11.90 39.23
CA ALA A 308 -1.48 12.12 38.27
C ALA A 308 -1.09 13.19 37.22
N PHE A 309 -0.49 14.30 37.66
CA PHE A 309 -0.03 15.36 36.77
C PHE A 309 1.05 14.85 35.79
N GLU A 310 2.03 14.08 36.27
CA GLU A 310 3.08 13.49 35.44
C GLU A 310 2.54 12.50 34.42
N MET A 311 1.62 11.62 34.84
CA MET A 311 0.92 10.70 33.95
C MET A 311 0.18 11.44 32.83
N VAL A 312 -0.53 12.53 33.17
CA VAL A 312 -1.29 13.32 32.19
C VAL A 312 -0.35 14.03 31.22
N LEU A 313 0.71 14.67 31.73
CA LEU A 313 1.68 15.38 30.90
C LEU A 313 2.38 14.42 29.92
N ARG A 314 2.86 13.27 30.41
CA ARG A 314 3.47 12.22 29.60
C ARG A 314 2.51 11.68 28.54
N ALA A 315 1.27 11.38 28.92
CA ALA A 315 0.26 10.89 28.01
C ALA A 315 -0.05 11.90 26.89
N LEU A 316 -0.13 13.20 27.20
CA LEU A 316 -0.36 14.25 26.21
C LEU A 316 0.80 14.38 25.22
N ILE A 317 2.04 14.38 25.68
CA ILE A 317 3.24 14.42 24.81
C ILE A 317 3.23 13.25 23.85
N ILE A 318 2.94 12.05 24.35
CA ILE A 318 2.93 10.83 23.54
C ILE A 318 1.79 10.86 22.53
N ILE A 319 0.56 11.17 22.95
CA ILE A 319 -0.60 11.18 22.06
C ILE A 319 -0.44 12.21 20.95
N ILE A 320 0.01 13.43 21.29
CA ILE A 320 0.18 14.55 20.35
C ILE A 320 1.42 14.34 19.48
N GLY A 321 2.50 13.81 20.05
CA GLY A 321 3.72 13.48 19.34
C GLY A 321 3.52 12.37 18.31
N PHE A 322 2.85 11.28 18.69
CA PHE A 322 2.52 10.21 17.75
C PHE A 322 1.52 10.67 16.67
N SER A 323 0.62 11.61 16.97
CA SER A 323 -0.24 12.18 15.93
C SER A 323 0.57 13.05 14.94
N ALA A 324 1.56 13.80 15.40
CA ALA A 324 2.47 14.53 14.51
C ALA A 324 3.31 13.57 13.64
N ILE A 325 3.91 12.54 14.24
CA ILE A 325 4.65 11.49 13.52
C ILE A 325 3.77 10.83 12.46
N SER A 326 2.51 10.53 12.78
CA SER A 326 1.58 9.90 11.83
C SER A 326 1.32 10.73 10.57
N VAL A 327 1.44 12.06 10.66
CA VAL A 327 1.32 12.97 9.50
C VAL A 327 2.63 12.98 8.70
N GLU A 328 3.78 13.07 9.36
CA GLU A 328 5.10 13.09 8.69
C GLU A 328 5.47 11.75 8.06
N MET A 329 4.98 10.62 8.59
CA MET A 329 5.14 9.30 7.98
C MET A 329 4.48 9.16 6.59
N ARG A 330 3.60 10.09 6.21
CA ARG A 330 2.96 10.14 4.88
C ARG A 330 3.84 10.80 3.81
N ASN A 331 5.09 11.11 4.12
CA ASN A 331 6.01 11.81 3.23
C ASN A 331 6.29 11.02 1.93
N PRO A 332 6.19 11.65 0.74
CA PRO A 332 6.55 11.01 -0.55
C PRO A 332 8.02 10.58 -0.66
N ILE A 333 8.95 11.10 0.16
CA ILE A 333 10.34 10.64 0.17
C ILE A 333 10.48 9.28 0.85
N ILE A 334 9.65 8.95 1.86
CA ILE A 334 9.57 7.59 2.42
C ILE A 334 9.06 6.64 1.32
N LYS A 335 8.12 7.12 0.49
CA LYS A 335 7.64 6.42 -0.71
C LYS A 335 8.76 6.25 -1.76
N ALA A 336 9.65 7.23 -1.95
CA ALA A 336 10.80 7.13 -2.85
C ALA A 336 11.91 6.20 -2.32
N ILE A 337 12.11 6.14 -1.01
CA ILE A 337 13.01 5.16 -0.37
C ILE A 337 12.47 3.73 -0.57
N MET A 338 11.14 3.55 -0.52
CA MET A 338 10.50 2.28 -0.88
C MET A 338 10.64 1.90 -2.38
N LEU A 339 11.04 2.83 -3.24
CA LEU A 339 11.32 2.56 -4.66
C LEU A 339 12.79 2.16 -4.91
N LYS A 340 13.69 2.22 -3.90
CA LYS A 340 15.04 1.65 -4.03
C LYS A 340 14.98 0.12 -4.05
N LYS A 341 15.92 -0.51 -4.77
CA LYS A 341 15.91 -1.94 -5.20
C LYS A 341 15.40 -2.97 -4.17
N GLY A 342 15.60 -2.78 -2.86
CA GLY A 342 15.14 -3.71 -1.81
C GLY A 342 13.62 -3.72 -1.53
N PHE A 343 12.91 -2.60 -1.73
CA PHE A 343 11.49 -2.47 -1.38
C PHE A 343 10.54 -2.47 -2.59
N LEU A 344 11.08 -2.62 -3.79
CA LEU A 344 10.34 -2.61 -5.04
C LEU A 344 9.18 -3.64 -5.06
N GLN A 345 9.44 -4.85 -4.54
CA GLN A 345 8.45 -5.92 -4.44
C GLN A 345 7.28 -5.54 -3.53
N LEU A 346 7.57 -4.91 -2.39
CA LEU A 346 6.56 -4.42 -1.46
C LEU A 346 5.72 -3.29 -2.09
N TYR A 347 6.37 -2.36 -2.81
CA TYR A 347 5.69 -1.27 -3.51
C TYR A 347 4.72 -1.80 -4.57
N LEU A 348 5.18 -2.71 -5.44
CA LEU A 348 4.33 -3.35 -6.46
C LEU A 348 3.15 -4.11 -5.82
N SER A 349 3.42 -4.86 -4.75
CA SER A 349 2.41 -5.59 -3.99
C SER A 349 1.34 -4.67 -3.41
N LEU A 350 1.75 -3.54 -2.83
CA LEU A 350 0.84 -2.54 -2.27
C LEU A 350 -0.02 -1.89 -3.35
N ASN A 351 0.55 -1.57 -4.51
CA ASN A 351 -0.21 -0.99 -5.60
C ASN A 351 -1.31 -1.93 -6.10
N LEU A 352 -1.00 -3.22 -6.30
CA LEU A 352 -1.99 -4.23 -6.63
C LEU A 352 -3.07 -4.32 -5.55
N ALA A 353 -2.66 -4.43 -4.29
CA ALA A 353 -3.58 -4.51 -3.15
C ALA A 353 -4.52 -3.30 -3.03
N PHE A 354 -4.02 -2.07 -3.22
CA PHE A 354 -4.84 -0.86 -3.21
C PHE A 354 -5.77 -0.76 -4.42
N SER A 355 -5.32 -1.21 -5.59
CA SER A 355 -6.15 -1.20 -6.79
C SER A 355 -7.35 -2.16 -6.68
N ALA A 356 -7.18 -3.28 -5.96
CA ALA A 356 -8.23 -4.25 -5.71
C ALA A 356 -9.16 -3.87 -4.56
N LEU A 357 -8.69 -3.05 -3.62
CA LEU A 357 -9.41 -2.74 -2.38
C LEU A 357 -10.89 -2.30 -2.59
N PRO A 358 -11.24 -1.42 -3.54
CA PRO A 358 -12.65 -1.04 -3.76
C PRO A 358 -13.54 -2.24 -4.14
N SER A 359 -13.03 -3.14 -4.99
CA SER A 359 -13.76 -4.34 -5.42
C SER A 359 -13.91 -5.37 -4.30
N ILE A 360 -12.89 -5.52 -3.46
CA ILE A 360 -12.94 -6.40 -2.30
C ILE A 360 -13.97 -5.85 -1.30
N ILE A 361 -13.96 -4.53 -1.05
CA ILE A 361 -14.90 -3.90 -0.12
C ILE A 361 -16.35 -4.04 -0.61
N SER A 362 -16.62 -3.86 -1.91
CA SER A 362 -17.98 -4.01 -2.44
C SER A 362 -18.48 -5.46 -2.30
N ASN A 363 -17.61 -6.45 -2.49
CA ASN A 363 -17.93 -7.87 -2.33
C ASN A 363 -18.13 -8.27 -0.84
N ILE A 364 -17.46 -7.60 0.10
CA ILE A 364 -17.56 -7.88 1.55
C ILE A 364 -18.68 -7.08 2.24
N SER A 365 -19.17 -6.00 1.63
CA SER A 365 -19.93 -4.85 2.20
C SER A 365 -21.08 -5.12 3.19
N ASN A 366 -21.54 -6.36 3.35
CA ASN A 366 -22.61 -6.69 4.29
C ASN A 366 -22.07 -7.17 5.65
N SER A 367 -21.54 -6.23 6.45
CA SER A 367 -20.92 -6.52 7.77
C SER A 367 -21.83 -7.30 8.73
N LYS A 368 -23.16 -7.11 8.66
CA LYS A 368 -24.14 -7.85 9.47
C LYS A 368 -24.16 -9.36 9.17
N LYS A 369 -23.88 -9.76 7.92
CA LYS A 369 -23.82 -11.19 7.53
C LYS A 369 -22.55 -11.86 8.07
N ILE A 370 -21.48 -11.11 8.31
CA ILE A 370 -20.21 -11.61 8.86
C ILE A 370 -20.43 -12.18 10.26
N PHE A 371 -21.14 -11.46 11.13
CA PHE A 371 -21.42 -11.91 12.50
C PHE A 371 -22.40 -13.09 12.57
N LYS A 372 -23.33 -13.21 11.60
CA LYS A 372 -24.29 -14.33 11.60
C LYS A 372 -23.62 -15.66 11.26
N ASN A 373 -22.65 -15.68 10.34
CA ASN A 373 -21.99 -16.91 9.88
C ASN A 373 -20.48 -16.66 9.59
N PRO A 374 -19.63 -16.54 10.62
CA PRO A 374 -18.22 -16.18 10.45
C PRO A 374 -17.42 -17.25 9.69
N LEU A 375 -17.73 -18.53 9.89
CA LEU A 375 -17.06 -19.64 9.18
C LEU A 375 -17.34 -19.60 7.67
N LYS A 376 -18.61 -19.39 7.28
CA LYS A 376 -19.00 -19.28 5.86
C LYS A 376 -18.39 -18.05 5.19
N PHE A 377 -18.21 -16.98 5.95
CA PHE A 377 -17.52 -15.79 5.47
C PHE A 377 -16.05 -16.07 5.16
N LEU A 378 -15.32 -16.71 6.08
CA LEU A 378 -13.92 -17.10 5.86
C LEU A 378 -13.76 -18.03 4.66
N THR A 379 -14.63 -19.03 4.50
CA THR A 379 -14.59 -19.92 3.33
C THR A 379 -14.82 -19.16 2.02
N ASN A 380 -15.75 -18.20 1.99
CA ASN A 380 -16.01 -17.41 0.79
C ASN A 380 -14.81 -16.53 0.41
N ILE A 381 -14.13 -15.92 1.39
CA ILE A 381 -12.92 -15.12 1.17
C ILE A 381 -11.81 -15.98 0.57
N ILE A 382 -11.62 -17.17 1.11
CA ILE A 382 -10.62 -18.12 0.62
C ILE A 382 -10.89 -18.50 -0.84
N PHE A 383 -12.14 -18.80 -1.21
CA PHE A 383 -12.48 -19.11 -2.60
C PHE A 383 -12.31 -17.92 -3.55
N GLN A 384 -12.58 -16.70 -3.09
CA GLN A 384 -12.35 -15.49 -3.88
C GLN A 384 -10.86 -15.19 -4.10
N ALA A 385 -9.98 -15.66 -3.21
CA ALA A 385 -8.55 -15.37 -3.28
C ALA A 385 -7.88 -15.96 -4.54
N ASP A 386 -8.35 -17.10 -5.05
CA ASP A 386 -7.79 -17.69 -6.27
C ASP A 386 -8.12 -16.86 -7.52
N GLU A 387 -9.35 -16.37 -7.64
CA GLU A 387 -9.74 -15.46 -8.73
C GLU A 387 -8.98 -14.13 -8.64
N LEU A 388 -8.86 -13.58 -7.43
CA LEU A 388 -8.07 -12.38 -7.20
C LEU A 388 -6.57 -12.60 -7.52
N LEU A 389 -6.03 -13.78 -7.24
CA LEU A 389 -4.66 -14.16 -7.60
C LEU A 389 -4.48 -14.19 -9.12
N LYS A 390 -5.43 -14.77 -9.86
CA LYS A 390 -5.40 -14.79 -11.34
C LYS A 390 -5.46 -13.37 -11.91
N GLU A 391 -6.27 -12.49 -11.34
CA GLU A 391 -6.31 -11.09 -11.75
C GLU A 391 -5.00 -10.35 -11.46
N PHE A 392 -4.37 -10.59 -10.30
CA PHE A 392 -3.08 -9.99 -9.98
C PHE A 392 -1.96 -10.52 -10.87
N GLN A 393 -1.99 -11.82 -11.19
CA GLN A 393 -1.09 -12.45 -12.14
C GLN A 393 -1.26 -11.85 -13.52
N SER A 394 -2.49 -11.75 -14.02
CA SER A 394 -2.76 -11.18 -15.33
C SER A 394 -2.26 -9.73 -15.39
N GLN A 395 -2.47 -8.91 -14.37
CA GLN A 395 -1.88 -7.56 -14.29
C GLN A 395 -0.35 -7.55 -14.29
N SER A 396 0.28 -8.42 -13.51
CA SER A 396 1.74 -8.50 -13.42
C SER A 396 2.39 -9.02 -14.70
N LEU A 397 1.68 -9.84 -15.48
CA LEU A 397 2.07 -10.36 -16.78
C LEU A 397 1.71 -9.38 -17.91
N ASN A 398 0.67 -8.56 -17.73
CA ASN A 398 0.31 -7.45 -18.62
C ASN A 398 1.24 -6.24 -18.45
N ASN A 399 2.41 -6.44 -17.85
CA ASN A 399 3.49 -5.46 -17.82
C ASN A 399 4.14 -5.44 -19.21
N LYS A 400 3.39 -4.93 -20.18
CA LYS A 400 3.78 -4.80 -21.58
C LYS A 400 5.10 -4.05 -21.62
N LYS A 401 6.13 -4.65 -22.23
CA LYS A 401 7.43 -4.02 -22.31
C LYS A 401 7.38 -2.89 -23.34
N ILE A 402 7.72 -1.68 -22.91
CA ILE A 402 7.78 -0.50 -23.78
C ILE A 402 9.24 -0.19 -24.09
N TYR A 403 9.62 -0.33 -25.34
CA TYR A 403 10.93 0.04 -25.83
C TYR A 403 10.90 1.49 -26.32
N ILE A 404 11.60 2.36 -25.61
CA ILE A 404 11.69 3.78 -25.97
C ILE A 404 12.93 3.97 -26.84
N VAL A 405 12.73 4.30 -28.12
CA VAL A 405 13.82 4.67 -29.02
C VAL A 405 13.97 6.19 -28.99
N THR A 406 15.17 6.66 -28.66
CA THR A 406 15.38 8.08 -28.40
C THR A 406 16.68 8.63 -28.96
N GLU A 407 16.61 9.91 -29.34
CA GLU A 407 17.71 10.82 -29.64
C GLU A 407 17.17 12.23 -29.88
N ASP A 408 18.08 13.16 -30.17
CA ASP A 408 17.75 14.53 -30.59
C ASP A 408 16.97 14.56 -31.91
N GLU A 409 16.39 15.71 -32.22
CA GLU A 409 15.58 15.90 -33.43
C GLU A 409 16.41 15.74 -34.71
N HIS A 410 15.83 15.11 -35.74
CA HIS A 410 16.46 14.91 -37.07
C HIS A 410 17.75 14.06 -37.08
N LYS A 411 17.96 13.19 -36.08
CA LYS A 411 19.14 12.29 -35.98
C LYS A 411 18.92 10.86 -36.51
N GLY A 412 17.85 10.61 -37.27
CA GLY A 412 17.62 9.30 -37.92
C GLY A 412 16.86 8.27 -37.08
N LYS A 413 16.11 8.68 -36.04
CA LYS A 413 15.27 7.78 -35.21
C LYS A 413 14.29 6.96 -36.06
N THR A 414 13.54 7.63 -36.94
CA THR A 414 12.59 7.02 -37.86
C THR A 414 13.27 5.99 -38.77
N THR A 415 14.46 6.31 -39.29
CA THR A 415 15.24 5.38 -40.12
C THR A 415 15.70 4.15 -39.33
N PHE A 416 16.15 4.34 -38.09
CA PHE A 416 16.53 3.24 -37.20
C PHE A 416 15.35 2.29 -36.93
N VAL A 417 14.19 2.85 -36.61
CA VAL A 417 12.97 2.06 -36.36
C VAL A 417 12.48 1.38 -37.64
N LYS A 418 12.52 2.05 -38.79
CA LYS A 418 12.17 1.46 -40.09
C LYS A 418 13.03 0.23 -40.38
N ASN A 419 14.35 0.33 -40.22
CA ASN A 419 15.27 -0.80 -40.41
C ASN A 419 14.98 -1.95 -39.44
N LEU A 420 14.73 -1.63 -38.16
CA LEU A 420 14.37 -2.63 -37.15
C LEU A 420 13.07 -3.37 -37.50
N VAL A 421 12.03 -2.63 -37.90
CA VAL A 421 10.73 -3.17 -38.29
C VAL A 421 10.87 -4.05 -39.53
N SER A 422 11.64 -3.63 -40.55
CA SER A 422 11.89 -4.46 -41.74
C SER A 422 12.55 -5.80 -41.37
N ILE A 423 13.53 -5.81 -40.46
CA ILE A 423 14.17 -7.06 -40.00
C ILE A 423 13.17 -7.98 -39.28
N LEU A 424 12.30 -7.41 -38.45
CA LEU A 424 11.29 -8.17 -37.71
C LEU A 424 10.22 -8.76 -38.64
N ILE A 425 9.70 -7.97 -39.59
CA ILE A 425 8.73 -8.44 -40.59
C ILE A 425 9.33 -9.57 -41.42
N ASN A 426 10.58 -9.43 -41.88
CA ASN A 426 11.29 -10.48 -42.63
C ASN A 426 11.48 -11.79 -41.84
N LYS A 427 11.41 -11.73 -40.50
CA LYS A 427 11.44 -12.91 -39.62
C LYS A 427 10.06 -13.41 -39.20
N GLY A 428 9.00 -12.90 -39.84
CA GLY A 428 7.62 -13.37 -39.65
C GLY A 428 6.88 -12.76 -38.46
N PHE A 429 7.36 -11.64 -37.89
CA PHE A 429 6.65 -10.97 -36.81
C PHE A 429 5.49 -10.12 -37.35
N ASN A 430 4.33 -10.21 -36.70
CA ASN A 430 3.18 -9.40 -37.03
C ASN A 430 3.27 -8.02 -36.34
N ILE A 431 3.58 -6.96 -37.10
CA ILE A 431 3.81 -5.61 -36.55
C ILE A 431 2.65 -4.68 -36.90
N ASN A 432 2.07 -4.05 -35.88
CA ASN A 432 1.02 -3.04 -36.03
C ASN A 432 1.53 -1.65 -35.66
N GLY A 433 0.73 -0.62 -35.94
CA GLY A 433 1.09 0.77 -35.69
C GLY A 433 1.62 1.47 -36.94
N PHE A 434 2.33 2.57 -36.74
CA PHE A 434 2.79 3.42 -37.83
C PHE A 434 4.19 3.98 -37.62
N ILE A 435 4.79 4.41 -38.74
CA ILE A 435 6.00 5.21 -38.77
C ILE A 435 5.70 6.57 -39.42
N ALA A 436 6.25 7.66 -38.86
CA ALA A 436 6.17 9.00 -39.44
C ALA A 436 7.42 9.29 -40.30
N GLU A 437 7.33 9.05 -41.60
CA GLU A 437 8.43 9.28 -42.54
C GLU A 437 8.50 10.74 -43.01
N ALA A 438 9.70 11.31 -43.00
CA ALA A 438 9.95 12.68 -43.41
C ALA A 438 9.85 12.83 -44.94
N ILE A 439 9.10 13.85 -45.40
CA ILE A 439 9.06 14.26 -46.80
C ILE A 439 10.16 15.30 -47.02
N ILE A 440 11.19 14.91 -47.76
CA ILE A 440 12.34 15.76 -48.06
C ILE A 440 12.37 16.05 -49.55
N ASN A 441 12.24 17.32 -49.91
CA ASN A 441 12.32 17.79 -51.30
C ASN A 441 13.43 18.82 -51.41
N LYS A 442 14.30 18.70 -52.42
CA LYS A 442 15.46 19.60 -52.62
C LYS A 442 16.28 19.86 -51.33
N LYS A 443 16.48 18.82 -50.49
CA LYS A 443 17.16 18.87 -49.18
C LYS A 443 16.47 19.70 -48.08
N LYS A 444 15.21 20.12 -48.29
CA LYS A 444 14.38 20.78 -47.27
C LYS A 444 13.30 19.81 -46.78
N LEU A 445 13.08 19.77 -45.46
CA LEU A 445 11.96 19.06 -44.86
C LEU A 445 10.67 19.83 -45.17
N GLU A 446 9.77 19.21 -45.94
CA GLU A 446 8.47 19.78 -46.33
C GLU A 446 7.33 19.28 -45.44
N GLY A 447 7.43 18.07 -44.89
CA GLY A 447 6.36 17.48 -44.10
C GLY A 447 6.66 16.07 -43.59
N TYR A 448 5.61 15.37 -43.17
CA TYR A 448 5.66 13.99 -42.72
C TYR A 448 4.46 13.20 -43.25
N ASN A 449 4.73 11.94 -43.62
CA ASN A 449 3.73 10.94 -43.98
C ASN A 449 3.66 9.86 -42.89
N LEU A 450 2.45 9.46 -42.51
CA LEU A 450 2.25 8.25 -41.73
C LEU A 450 2.18 7.04 -42.66
N ILE A 451 2.93 6.00 -42.32
CA ILE A 451 2.93 4.72 -43.01
C ILE A 451 2.36 3.66 -42.08
N ASN A 452 1.29 3.00 -42.49
CA ASN A 452 0.73 1.87 -41.76
C ASN A 452 1.59 0.62 -41.97
N LEU A 453 2.09 0.03 -40.88
CA LEU A 453 3.00 -1.12 -40.93
C LEU A 453 2.34 -2.44 -41.32
N GLN A 454 1.00 -2.50 -41.40
CA GLN A 454 0.27 -3.71 -41.79
C GLN A 454 0.01 -3.81 -43.29
N ASN A 455 -0.20 -2.69 -43.97
CA ASN A 455 -0.69 -2.67 -45.36
C ASN A 455 0.03 -1.65 -46.23
N ASP A 456 1.09 -1.02 -45.71
CA ASP A 456 1.91 0.00 -46.36
C ASP A 456 1.12 1.21 -46.90
N LYS A 457 -0.13 1.42 -46.47
CA LYS A 457 -0.89 2.61 -46.82
C LYS A 457 -0.24 3.84 -46.19
N THR A 458 -0.08 4.87 -47.00
CA THR A 458 0.54 6.14 -46.59
C THR A 458 -0.46 7.28 -46.58
N MET A 459 -0.41 8.14 -45.57
CA MET A 459 -1.23 9.35 -45.49
C MET A 459 -0.40 10.53 -45.02
N GLN A 460 -0.51 11.68 -45.69
CA GLN A 460 0.17 12.89 -45.26
C GLN A 460 -0.46 13.43 -43.98
N ILE A 461 0.36 13.67 -42.95
CA ILE A 461 -0.11 14.18 -41.66
C ILE A 461 0.30 15.64 -41.42
N ILE A 462 1.49 16.03 -41.84
CA ILE A 462 2.05 17.35 -41.58
C ILE A 462 2.67 17.87 -42.86
N THR A 463 2.45 19.14 -43.17
CA THR A 463 3.13 19.88 -44.24
C THR A 463 3.44 21.31 -43.81
N LYS A 464 4.39 21.96 -44.48
CA LYS A 464 4.63 23.41 -44.34
C LYS A 464 3.77 24.24 -45.27
N GLU A 465 3.19 23.61 -46.29
CA GLU A 465 2.29 24.26 -47.23
C GLU A 465 0.98 24.63 -46.54
N LYS A 466 0.43 25.79 -46.91
CA LYS A 466 -0.84 26.22 -46.36
C LYS A 466 -1.96 25.41 -47.03
N HIS A 467 -2.71 24.67 -46.23
CA HIS A 467 -3.95 24.05 -46.65
C HIS A 467 -5.12 24.65 -45.87
N ASP A 468 -6.20 24.93 -46.58
CA ASP A 468 -7.45 25.34 -45.95
C ASP A 468 -8.05 24.14 -45.19
N ASN A 469 -8.66 24.40 -44.03
CA ASN A 469 -9.18 23.40 -43.08
C ASN A 469 -8.13 22.55 -42.33
N TRP A 470 -6.83 22.82 -42.51
CA TRP A 470 -5.77 22.16 -41.72
C TRP A 470 -5.41 22.99 -40.49
N MET A 471 -5.16 22.32 -39.36
CA MET A 471 -4.82 23.00 -38.12
C MET A 471 -3.39 23.55 -38.22
N LYS A 472 -3.22 24.88 -38.10
CA LYS A 472 -1.89 25.49 -38.06
C LYS A 472 -1.32 25.43 -36.64
N LEU A 473 -0.11 24.88 -36.50
CA LEU A 473 0.64 24.88 -35.25
C LEU A 473 2.11 25.16 -35.54
N GLY A 474 2.57 26.36 -35.14
CA GLY A 474 3.89 26.87 -35.49
C GLY A 474 4.03 27.10 -37.01
N SER A 475 5.10 26.55 -37.59
CA SER A 475 5.38 26.60 -39.03
C SER A 475 4.74 25.46 -39.84
N TYR A 476 3.91 24.63 -39.20
CA TYR A 476 3.33 23.42 -39.79
C TYR A 476 1.80 23.49 -39.82
N TYR A 477 1.24 22.84 -40.83
CA TYR A 477 -0.18 22.59 -41.03
C TYR A 477 -0.43 21.09 -40.87
N PHE A 478 -1.42 20.75 -40.04
CA PHE A 478 -1.74 19.37 -39.69
C PHE A 478 -3.04 18.91 -40.36
N ASN A 479 -2.96 17.77 -41.03
CA ASN A 479 -4.08 17.13 -41.71
C ASN A 479 -5.02 16.43 -40.71
N PRO A 480 -6.28 16.86 -40.58
CA PRO A 480 -7.26 16.15 -39.75
C PRO A 480 -7.47 14.70 -40.17
N GLU A 481 -7.48 14.41 -41.48
CA GLU A 481 -7.62 13.05 -42.01
C GLU A 481 -6.39 12.19 -41.66
N GLY A 482 -5.20 12.79 -41.68
CA GLY A 482 -3.97 12.13 -41.24
C GLY A 482 -4.01 11.72 -39.77
N PHE A 483 -4.55 12.57 -38.88
CA PHE A 483 -4.75 12.21 -37.48
C PHE A 483 -5.76 11.08 -37.30
N ASN A 484 -6.90 11.13 -38.01
CA ASN A 484 -7.91 10.08 -37.98
C ASN A 484 -7.35 8.76 -38.50
N PHE A 485 -6.58 8.80 -39.59
CA PHE A 485 -5.89 7.63 -40.12
C PHE A 485 -4.94 7.00 -39.09
N GLY A 486 -4.14 7.82 -38.39
CA GLY A 486 -3.30 7.35 -37.28
C GLY A 486 -4.12 6.77 -36.12
N ALA A 487 -5.26 7.37 -35.79
CA ALA A 487 -6.15 6.87 -34.74
C ALA A 487 -6.79 5.53 -35.10
N ASP A 488 -7.19 5.35 -36.36
CA ASP A 488 -7.73 4.10 -36.89
C ASP A 488 -6.68 2.98 -36.88
N ILE A 489 -5.42 3.29 -37.21
CA ILE A 489 -4.30 2.33 -37.12
C ILE A 489 -4.11 1.85 -35.67
N LEU A 490 -4.23 2.76 -34.70
CA LEU A 490 -4.03 2.47 -33.27
C LEU A 490 -5.28 1.94 -32.56
N ASN A 491 -6.39 1.76 -33.28
CA ASN A 491 -7.63 1.28 -32.68
C ASN A 491 -7.51 -0.21 -32.29
N ASN A 492 -7.78 -0.55 -31.02
CA ASN A 492 -7.71 -1.93 -30.53
C ASN A 492 -8.51 -2.94 -31.36
N LYS A 493 -9.61 -2.53 -32.02
CA LYS A 493 -10.39 -3.41 -32.89
C LYS A 493 -9.63 -3.84 -34.14
N ASN A 494 -8.73 -3.00 -34.62
CA ASN A 494 -7.95 -3.21 -35.85
C ASN A 494 -6.62 -3.92 -35.57
N ILE A 495 -6.23 -4.02 -34.31
CA ILE A 495 -4.99 -4.69 -33.89
C ILE A 495 -5.35 -6.10 -33.46
N THR A 496 -5.15 -7.06 -34.37
CA THR A 496 -5.37 -8.47 -34.11
C THR A 496 -4.04 -9.22 -34.09
N ASN A 497 -3.84 -10.03 -33.04
CA ASN A 497 -2.68 -10.91 -32.89
C ASN A 497 -1.31 -10.24 -33.16
N SER A 498 -1.14 -9.02 -32.63
CA SER A 498 0.08 -8.22 -32.85
C SER A 498 1.22 -8.71 -31.97
N ASP A 499 2.38 -8.94 -32.58
CA ASP A 499 3.61 -9.27 -31.86
C ASP A 499 4.31 -8.02 -31.34
N LEU A 500 4.09 -6.87 -31.97
CA LEU A 500 4.73 -5.59 -31.63
C LEU A 500 3.94 -4.42 -32.22
N ILE A 501 3.76 -3.37 -31.41
CA ILE A 501 3.10 -2.13 -31.86
C ILE A 501 4.11 -0.99 -31.91
N VAL A 502 4.19 -0.27 -33.02
CA VAL A 502 5.14 0.84 -33.21
C VAL A 502 4.41 2.17 -33.29
N ILE A 503 4.90 3.16 -32.54
CA ILE A 503 4.39 4.54 -32.56
C ILE A 503 5.57 5.49 -32.74
N ASP A 504 5.70 6.07 -33.93
CA ASP A 504 6.68 7.11 -34.24
C ASP A 504 5.96 8.40 -34.69
N GLU A 505 5.97 9.53 -33.97
CA GLU A 505 6.65 9.85 -32.70
C GLU A 505 5.62 10.25 -31.62
N ILE A 506 5.90 9.94 -30.34
CA ILE A 506 5.14 10.48 -29.20
C ILE A 506 5.78 11.80 -28.76
N GLY A 507 5.03 12.89 -28.90
CA GLY A 507 5.53 14.24 -28.75
C GLY A 507 4.80 15.10 -27.71
N PRO A 508 5.04 16.42 -27.74
CA PRO A 508 4.39 17.39 -26.85
C PRO A 508 2.86 17.42 -26.97
N LEU A 509 2.29 17.08 -28.14
CA LEU A 509 0.84 17.04 -28.36
C LEU A 509 0.19 15.95 -27.49
N GLU A 510 0.73 14.73 -27.54
CA GLU A 510 0.26 13.59 -26.75
C GLU A 510 0.47 13.84 -25.25
N LEU A 511 1.60 14.46 -24.87
CA LEU A 511 1.86 14.88 -23.49
C LEU A 511 0.82 15.90 -22.98
N SER A 512 0.31 16.78 -23.85
CA SER A 512 -0.75 17.73 -23.52
C SER A 512 -2.15 17.13 -23.47
N GLY A 513 -2.30 15.83 -23.78
CA GLY A 513 -3.59 15.14 -23.83
C GLY A 513 -4.34 15.31 -25.17
N LYS A 514 -3.64 15.71 -26.23
CA LYS A 514 -4.14 15.87 -27.60
C LYS A 514 -3.51 14.81 -28.53
N GLY A 515 -3.74 14.91 -29.83
CA GLY A 515 -3.20 13.94 -30.80
C GLY A 515 -3.74 12.55 -30.50
N TRP A 516 -2.84 11.55 -30.48
CA TRP A 516 -3.21 10.15 -30.22
C TRP A 516 -3.23 9.75 -28.74
N TYR A 517 -3.34 10.72 -27.82
CA TYR A 517 -3.33 10.46 -26.38
C TYR A 517 -4.39 9.42 -25.96
N ASN A 518 -5.60 9.49 -26.53
CA ASN A 518 -6.69 8.58 -26.17
C ASN A 518 -6.42 7.16 -26.67
N GLU A 519 -5.92 7.03 -27.89
CA GLU A 519 -5.58 5.79 -28.55
C GLU A 519 -4.43 5.09 -27.82
N ILE A 520 -3.39 5.84 -27.43
CA ILE A 520 -2.29 5.33 -26.61
C ILE A 520 -2.82 4.79 -25.27
N ASN A 521 -3.72 5.51 -24.59
CA ASN A 521 -4.31 5.01 -23.34
C ASN A 521 -5.16 3.76 -23.56
N ASN A 522 -5.92 3.70 -24.65
CA ASN A 522 -6.73 2.54 -25.01
C ASN A 522 -5.85 1.32 -25.32
N LEU A 523 -4.71 1.51 -25.99
CA LEU A 523 -3.72 0.45 -26.23
C LEU A 523 -3.12 -0.07 -24.93
N LEU A 524 -2.69 0.86 -24.08
CA LEU A 524 -2.15 0.53 -22.76
C LEU A 524 -3.16 -0.20 -21.87
N ALA A 525 -4.46 0.08 -22.01
CA ALA A 525 -5.51 -0.63 -21.26
C ALA A 525 -5.90 -1.97 -21.89
N GLY A 526 -5.96 -2.07 -23.23
CA GLY A 526 -6.66 -3.14 -23.93
C GLY A 526 -5.80 -4.19 -24.64
N ASN A 527 -4.50 -3.96 -24.84
CA ASN A 527 -3.67 -4.82 -25.70
C ASN A 527 -2.36 -5.30 -25.06
N SER A 528 -2.10 -6.60 -24.94
CA SER A 528 -0.91 -7.17 -24.29
C SER A 528 0.40 -7.15 -25.09
N ALA A 529 0.38 -6.69 -26.35
CA ALA A 529 1.58 -6.66 -27.18
C ALA A 529 2.64 -5.66 -26.64
N PRO A 530 3.94 -5.98 -26.74
CA PRO A 530 4.99 -5.01 -26.47
C PRO A 530 4.92 -3.84 -27.46
N MET A 531 5.49 -2.69 -27.09
CA MET A 531 5.42 -1.48 -27.90
C MET A 531 6.79 -0.86 -28.12
N ILE A 532 7.00 -0.25 -29.29
CA ILE A 532 8.11 0.68 -29.56
C ILE A 532 7.55 2.10 -29.61
N TRP A 533 8.07 2.96 -28.74
CA TRP A 533 7.75 4.38 -28.71
C TRP A 533 8.96 5.18 -29.16
N VAL A 534 8.83 5.94 -30.23
CA VAL A 534 9.85 6.94 -30.58
C VAL A 534 9.57 8.20 -29.79
N VAL A 535 10.59 8.69 -29.09
CA VAL A 535 10.46 9.85 -28.18
C VAL A 535 11.70 10.72 -28.27
N ARG A 536 11.51 12.05 -28.33
CA ARG A 536 12.62 13.01 -28.27
C ARG A 536 13.33 12.95 -26.92
N LYS A 537 14.65 13.00 -26.94
CA LYS A 537 15.51 12.88 -25.75
C LYS A 537 15.09 13.79 -24.59
N ARG A 538 14.75 15.04 -24.92
CA ARG A 538 14.35 16.06 -23.94
C ARG A 538 13.04 15.78 -23.18
N ILE A 539 12.13 14.97 -23.71
CA ILE A 539 10.81 14.72 -23.11
C ILE A 539 10.65 13.29 -22.56
N ILE A 540 11.69 12.45 -22.60
CA ILE A 540 11.61 11.05 -22.11
C ILE A 540 11.06 10.99 -20.69
N THR A 541 11.59 11.81 -19.78
CA THR A 541 11.17 11.82 -18.37
C THR A 541 9.72 12.24 -18.20
N GLU A 542 9.23 13.15 -19.04
CA GLU A 542 7.84 13.59 -19.04
C GLU A 542 6.92 12.49 -19.55
N VAL A 543 7.31 11.79 -20.63
CA VAL A 543 6.56 10.65 -21.18
C VAL A 543 6.47 9.52 -20.16
N ILE A 544 7.59 9.11 -19.56
CA ILE A 544 7.60 8.06 -18.53
C ILE A 544 6.67 8.43 -17.37
N LYS A 545 6.74 9.68 -16.91
CA LYS A 545 5.91 10.16 -15.79
C LYS A 545 4.43 10.31 -16.18
N LYS A 546 4.12 10.72 -17.41
CA LYS A 546 2.76 10.96 -17.90
C LYS A 546 1.94 9.68 -17.93
N TRP A 547 2.54 8.59 -18.41
CA TRP A 547 1.89 7.28 -18.52
C TRP A 547 2.27 6.31 -17.39
N ASP A 548 2.98 6.78 -16.37
CA ASP A 548 3.49 5.99 -15.24
C ASP A 548 4.15 4.68 -15.71
N LEU A 549 5.01 4.81 -16.74
CA LEU A 549 5.62 3.67 -17.39
C LEU A 549 6.52 2.95 -16.40
N SER A 550 6.13 1.73 -16.08
CA SER A 550 6.81 0.87 -15.13
C SER A 550 7.82 -0.02 -15.86
N ASN A 551 7.38 -0.81 -16.85
CA ASN A 551 8.23 -1.73 -17.61
C ASN A 551 8.68 -1.14 -18.96
N TYR A 552 9.77 -0.35 -18.93
CA TYR A 552 10.34 0.23 -20.14
C TYR A 552 11.85 0.00 -20.25
N GLU A 553 12.35 0.07 -21.48
CA GLU A 553 13.78 0.04 -21.79
C GLU A 553 14.10 1.14 -22.80
N ILE A 554 15.15 1.92 -22.55
CA ILE A 554 15.52 3.06 -23.39
C ILE A 554 16.70 2.67 -24.28
N PHE A 555 16.52 2.79 -25.59
CA PHE A 555 17.56 2.64 -26.60
C PHE A 555 17.93 4.00 -27.19
N ASN A 556 19.18 4.40 -27.02
CA ASN A 556 19.73 5.56 -27.71
C ASN A 556 20.37 5.10 -29.02
N ILE A 557 19.92 5.62 -30.15
CA ILE A 557 20.35 5.15 -31.48
C ILE A 557 21.85 5.37 -31.76
N ASN A 558 22.54 6.27 -31.06
CA ASN A 558 23.99 6.46 -31.21
C ASN A 558 24.80 5.44 -30.41
N LEU A 559 24.18 4.75 -29.44
CA LEU A 559 24.84 3.85 -28.50
C LEU A 559 24.49 2.38 -28.73
N CYS A 560 23.52 2.09 -29.60
CA CYS A 560 23.01 0.75 -29.82
C CYS A 560 22.84 0.48 -31.31
N ASN A 561 23.15 -0.74 -31.73
CA ASN A 561 22.89 -1.18 -33.10
C ASN A 561 21.49 -1.81 -33.23
N VAL A 562 20.91 -1.76 -34.43
CA VAL A 562 19.60 -2.35 -34.75
C VAL A 562 19.55 -3.84 -34.38
N ASN A 563 20.64 -4.58 -34.63
CA ASN A 563 20.72 -6.01 -34.30
C ASN A 563 20.67 -6.30 -32.79
N GLU A 564 21.24 -5.42 -31.95
CA GLU A 564 21.18 -5.58 -30.49
C GLU A 564 19.74 -5.38 -29.98
N VAL A 565 19.06 -4.36 -30.50
CA VAL A 565 17.66 -4.09 -30.17
C VAL A 565 16.77 -5.23 -30.66
N PHE A 566 17.01 -5.73 -31.87
CA PHE A 566 16.32 -6.90 -32.43
C PHE A 566 16.45 -8.13 -31.51
N ASN A 567 17.67 -8.47 -31.06
CA ASN A 567 17.90 -9.62 -30.19
C ASN A 567 17.19 -9.46 -28.84
N LYS A 568 17.15 -8.24 -28.30
CA LYS A 568 16.42 -7.95 -27.06
C LYS A 568 14.90 -8.08 -27.21
N ILE A 569 14.34 -7.59 -28.31
CA ILE A 569 12.90 -7.70 -28.58
C ILE A 569 12.49 -9.16 -28.73
N THR A 570 13.31 -9.97 -29.41
CA THR A 570 13.00 -11.38 -29.69
C THR A 570 13.20 -12.31 -28.48
N ASN A 571 14.22 -12.09 -27.64
CA ASN A 571 14.44 -12.88 -26.42
C ASN A 571 13.30 -12.77 -25.39
N VAL A 572 12.50 -11.69 -25.42
CA VAL A 572 11.35 -11.50 -24.54
C VAL A 572 10.14 -12.36 -24.95
N LYS A 573 10.12 -12.89 -26.18
CA LYS A 573 9.03 -13.74 -26.69
C LYS A 573 9.28 -15.25 -26.42
N THR A 574 10.54 -15.65 -26.20
CA THR A 574 10.93 -17.05 -25.98
C THR A 574 10.98 -17.48 -24.51
N ALA A 575 10.69 -16.57 -23.56
CA ALA A 575 10.72 -16.80 -22.11
C ALA A 575 9.38 -16.43 -21.47
#